data_AF-A0ABD2L448-F1
#
_entry.id   AF-A0ABD2L448-F1
#
_cell.length_a   1.000
_cell.length_b   1.000
_cell.length_c   1.000
_cell.angle_alpha   90.00
_cell.angle_beta   90.00
_cell.angle_gamma   90.00
#
_symmetry.space_group_name_H-M   'P 1'
#
loop_
_entity.id
_entity.type
_entity.pdbx_description
1 polymer ?
#
loop_
_entity_poly.entity_id
_entity_poly.type
_entity_poly.pdbx_seq_one_letter_code
_entity_poly.pdbx_strand_id
1 'polypeptide(L)'
;MPCHLGAAFYAQAQDGAVQARWLRCRTANSFWRTPEGTKEMHNKAEERRREHTAQQQQENGEPKRETGQIGKELAPTQSHHLQERIVRDTHLQLVEYYKTNQPKQGLDLLNSLIEQGQLNRKLLLDGVKMLALKFAGNDKCRDGDDGHITVPVLREMCARELGENLHIVATVELLLDACEKKWDRMSELMAKAVFKTDCFNLLAGMALARHELDTLECAKKCLQKCRFPKNQGTLFGHIFLNFLRGGGADGERLMKLYMDQLVMLDHPVDEHDAFHLKTALECYGKWKFEIGARVNHRSLECSHCSLKLVPSTIEPHKFNELRGALAKVLYDGATKMNRATSEQVLALMKTIKEMKRKISEQTAAIDEVNSTKRDVGDYLVPHFGHFLLGRRPLVVDALNLVDGKPEQHQLGYVRSFFNSLERNGFSPILVVTRCTFPSEFIHCFREKGHIFDLRSKSTKIHDDLFTLNAALLLGPDAHLMSNDGFRDYAPAMAVDPSLFSRWVKTRLVRFWTPKMTKKESEYLLPNAWHSQGDPSNGYHILAERRQRSRQFVYCIRTN
;
A
#
# COMPACT_ATOMS: atom_id res chain seq x y z
N MET A 1 -8.99 5.01 -57.15
CA MET A 1 -7.60 4.52 -57.00
C MET A 1 -7.34 4.26 -55.52
N PRO A 2 -7.33 3.00 -55.04
CA PRO A 2 -6.99 2.67 -53.67
C PRO A 2 -5.53 2.25 -53.56
N CYS A 3 -4.82 2.86 -52.61
CA CYS A 3 -3.41 2.63 -52.34
C CYS A 3 -3.24 1.32 -51.53
N HIS A 4 -2.92 0.24 -52.23
CA HIS A 4 -2.41 -1.00 -51.64
C HIS A 4 -0.92 -0.85 -51.33
N LEU A 5 -0.57 -0.45 -50.11
CA LEU A 5 0.79 -0.64 -49.55
C LEU A 5 0.65 -0.69 -48.02
N GLY A 6 0.66 -1.89 -47.45
CA GLY A 6 0.60 -2.07 -45.99
C GLY A 6 0.23 -3.47 -45.47
N ALA A 7 -0.07 -4.44 -46.34
CA ALA A 7 -0.51 -5.78 -45.89
C ALA A 7 0.57 -6.88 -45.96
N ALA A 8 1.81 -6.57 -46.33
CA ALA A 8 2.84 -7.58 -46.60
C ALA A 8 3.80 -7.89 -45.42
N PHE A 9 3.69 -7.20 -44.28
CA PHE A 9 4.58 -7.43 -43.12
C PHE A 9 3.95 -8.18 -41.94
N TYR A 10 2.68 -8.57 -42.03
CA TYR A 10 1.96 -9.24 -40.93
C TYR A 10 1.62 -10.73 -41.16
N ALA A 11 2.07 -11.31 -42.28
CA ALA A 11 1.75 -12.70 -42.64
C ALA A 11 2.87 -13.73 -42.38
N GLN A 12 4.00 -13.33 -41.79
CA GLN A 12 5.09 -14.26 -41.40
C GLN A 12 5.52 -14.02 -39.95
N ALA A 13 4.61 -14.30 -39.02
CA ALA A 13 4.95 -14.56 -37.63
C ALA A 13 4.07 -15.69 -37.08
N GLN A 14 3.88 -16.76 -37.86
CA GLN A 14 3.60 -18.08 -37.29
C GLN A 14 4.92 -18.67 -36.81
N ASP A 15 5.42 -18.17 -35.69
CA ASP A 15 6.53 -18.83 -35.02
C ASP A 15 6.44 -18.61 -33.51
N GLY A 16 6.02 -19.66 -32.79
CA GLY A 16 5.96 -19.70 -31.33
C GLY A 16 7.32 -19.46 -30.65
N ALA A 17 8.42 -19.40 -31.41
CA ALA A 17 9.76 -19.08 -30.94
C ALA A 17 9.98 -17.56 -30.65
N VAL A 18 9.25 -16.65 -31.31
CA VAL A 18 9.42 -15.20 -31.10
C VAL A 18 8.69 -14.72 -29.84
N GLN A 19 7.53 -15.31 -29.53
CA GLN A 19 6.80 -15.06 -28.27
C GLN A 19 7.59 -15.54 -27.04
N ALA A 20 8.27 -16.69 -27.13
CA ALA A 20 9.10 -17.21 -26.03
C ALA A 20 10.36 -16.37 -25.77
N ARG A 21 10.92 -15.71 -26.79
CA ARG A 21 12.16 -14.91 -26.64
C ARG A 21 11.92 -13.54 -26.00
N TRP A 22 10.70 -13.00 -26.10
CA TRP A 22 10.30 -11.69 -25.56
C TRP A 22 9.57 -11.76 -24.21
N LEU A 23 9.11 -12.93 -23.79
CA LEU A 23 8.68 -13.26 -22.42
C LEU A 23 9.81 -13.20 -21.38
N ARG A 24 11.04 -12.81 -21.77
CA ARG A 24 12.10 -12.36 -20.86
C ARG A 24 11.71 -11.02 -20.23
N CYS A 25 10.73 -11.08 -19.34
CA CYS A 25 10.13 -9.90 -18.73
C CYS A 25 11.17 -9.21 -17.84
N ARG A 26 11.43 -7.93 -18.17
CA ARG A 26 12.15 -6.94 -17.37
C ARG A 26 11.32 -6.58 -16.14
N THR A 27 11.21 -7.47 -15.16
CA THR A 27 10.63 -7.17 -13.85
C THR A 27 11.76 -6.81 -12.87
N ALA A 28 11.55 -5.74 -12.08
CA ALA A 28 12.39 -5.26 -10.96
C ALA A 28 13.78 -4.62 -11.22
N ASN A 29 14.17 -4.34 -12.46
CA ASN A 29 15.61 -4.17 -12.78
C ASN A 29 16.11 -2.76 -13.18
N SER A 30 15.42 -1.66 -12.86
CA SER A 30 15.91 -0.32 -13.23
C SER A 30 16.87 0.33 -12.22
N PHE A 31 16.98 -0.17 -10.98
CA PHE A 31 17.95 0.34 -10.00
C PHE A 31 19.27 -0.45 -9.92
N TRP A 32 19.34 -1.63 -10.56
CA TRP A 32 20.42 -2.60 -10.36
C TRP A 32 21.25 -2.88 -11.63
N ARG A 33 21.10 -2.04 -12.67
CA ARG A 33 21.73 -2.22 -13.98
C ARG A 33 22.63 -1.07 -14.41
N THR A 34 23.42 -0.52 -13.50
CA THR A 34 24.69 0.08 -13.93
C THR A 34 25.80 -0.92 -13.61
N PRO A 35 26.71 -1.22 -14.57
CA PRO A 35 27.94 -1.96 -14.29
C PRO A 35 28.70 -1.38 -13.09
N GLU A 36 28.58 -0.07 -12.84
CA GLU A 36 29.12 0.56 -11.65
C GLU A 36 28.45 0.09 -10.34
N GLY A 37 27.12 -0.05 -10.29
CA GLY A 37 26.40 -0.40 -9.06
C GLY A 37 26.62 -1.85 -8.60
N THR A 38 26.78 -2.79 -9.54
CA THR A 38 27.12 -4.19 -9.23
C THR A 38 28.56 -4.33 -8.76
N LYS A 39 29.47 -3.52 -9.34
CA LYS A 39 30.89 -3.48 -8.95
C LYS A 39 31.10 -2.81 -7.60
N GLU A 40 30.36 -1.75 -7.30
CA GLU A 40 30.41 -1.06 -6.00
C GLU A 40 29.89 -1.96 -4.85
N MET A 41 28.86 -2.77 -5.09
CA MET A 41 28.42 -3.77 -4.10
C MET A 41 29.42 -4.90 -3.88
N HIS A 42 30.01 -5.44 -4.96
CA HIS A 42 31.04 -6.47 -4.83
C HIS A 42 32.25 -5.94 -4.06
N ASN A 43 32.67 -4.71 -4.35
CA ASN A 43 33.77 -4.06 -3.65
C ASN A 43 33.43 -3.82 -2.17
N LYS A 44 32.24 -3.31 -1.83
CA LYS A 44 31.80 -3.15 -0.43
C LYS A 44 31.65 -4.47 0.32
N ALA A 45 31.28 -5.55 -0.37
CA ALA A 45 31.18 -6.88 0.21
C ALA A 45 32.58 -7.49 0.46
N GLU A 46 33.54 -7.28 -0.45
CA GLU A 46 34.93 -7.67 -0.24
C GLU A 46 35.62 -6.85 0.84
N GLU A 47 35.37 -5.55 0.91
CA GLU A 47 35.92 -4.64 1.93
C GLU A 47 35.47 -5.07 3.34
N ARG A 48 34.17 -5.37 3.52
CA ARG A 48 33.65 -5.94 4.77
C ARG A 48 34.25 -7.32 5.12
N ARG A 49 34.55 -8.15 4.11
CA ARG A 49 35.23 -9.44 4.33
C ARG A 49 36.68 -9.25 4.81
N ARG A 50 37.39 -8.26 4.25
CA ARG A 50 38.77 -7.93 4.65
C ARG A 50 38.82 -7.33 6.06
N GLU A 51 37.91 -6.43 6.39
CA GLU A 51 37.79 -5.86 7.75
C GLU A 51 37.51 -6.93 8.80
N HIS A 52 36.60 -7.87 8.50
CA HIS A 52 36.24 -8.96 9.41
C HIS A 52 37.37 -10.00 9.57
N THR A 53 38.18 -10.22 8.53
CA THR A 53 39.34 -11.12 8.59
C THR A 53 40.51 -10.48 9.34
N ALA A 54 40.70 -9.16 9.18
CA ALA A 54 41.72 -8.40 9.92
C ALA A 54 41.41 -8.33 11.43
N GLN A 55 40.14 -8.17 11.81
CA GLN A 55 39.72 -8.22 13.23
C GLN A 55 39.95 -9.61 13.85
N GLN A 56 39.68 -10.69 13.13
CA GLN A 56 39.92 -12.05 13.62
C GLN A 56 41.40 -12.43 13.73
N GLN A 57 42.29 -11.77 12.97
CA GLN A 57 43.73 -11.96 13.09
C GLN A 57 44.35 -11.11 14.20
N GLN A 58 43.75 -9.98 14.57
CA GLN A 58 44.16 -9.20 15.74
C GLN A 58 43.74 -9.82 17.07
N GLU A 59 42.67 -10.62 17.11
CA GLU A 59 42.20 -11.29 18.33
C GLU A 59 42.90 -12.63 18.64
N ASN A 60 43.75 -13.14 17.74
CA ASN A 60 44.50 -14.40 17.94
C ASN A 60 45.99 -14.19 18.21
N GLY A 61 46.33 -13.21 19.05
CA GLY A 61 47.65 -13.10 19.67
C GLY A 61 47.87 -14.23 20.68
N GLU A 62 48.90 -15.03 20.44
CA GLU A 62 49.38 -16.24 21.13
C GLU A 62 49.05 -16.41 22.63
N PRO A 63 48.59 -17.61 23.08
CA PRO A 63 48.79 -18.06 24.45
C PRO A 63 49.95 -19.05 24.55
N LYS A 64 50.75 -18.84 25.60
CA LYS A 64 51.86 -19.68 26.03
C LYS A 64 51.40 -21.10 26.37
N ARG A 65 52.29 -22.05 26.05
CA ARG A 65 52.27 -23.46 26.44
C ARG A 65 52.05 -23.63 27.94
N GLU A 66 51.06 -24.45 28.31
CA GLU A 66 51.13 -25.30 29.49
C GLU A 66 50.39 -26.62 29.23
N THR A 67 51.10 -27.70 29.48
CA THR A 67 50.69 -29.10 29.37
C THR A 67 49.73 -29.47 30.50
N GLY A 68 48.58 -30.06 30.17
CA GLY A 68 47.69 -30.66 31.16
C GLY A 68 46.51 -31.37 30.51
N GLN A 69 46.53 -32.71 30.54
CA GLN A 69 45.45 -33.58 30.13
C GLN A 69 44.16 -33.29 30.92
N ILE A 70 43.06 -32.94 30.25
CA ILE A 70 41.70 -33.35 30.62
C ILE A 70 40.89 -33.50 29.33
N GLY A 71 40.49 -34.73 28.99
CA GLY A 71 39.49 -34.97 27.97
C GLY A 71 38.14 -34.42 28.43
N LYS A 72 37.54 -33.53 27.64
CA LYS A 72 36.12 -33.15 27.71
C LYS A 72 35.69 -32.53 26.38
N GLU A 73 34.63 -33.14 25.84
CA GLU A 73 33.70 -32.70 24.79
C GLU A 73 33.88 -31.26 24.25
N LEU A 74 34.48 -31.17 23.07
CA LEU A 74 34.33 -30.12 22.06
C LEU A 74 34.06 -30.90 20.76
N ALA A 75 33.03 -30.68 19.93
CA ALA A 75 32.17 -29.53 19.74
C ALA A 75 30.91 -29.94 18.92
N PRO A 76 29.69 -29.52 19.32
CA PRO A 76 28.53 -29.47 18.41
C PRO A 76 28.36 -28.09 17.72
N THR A 77 29.04 -27.05 18.21
CA THR A 77 28.74 -25.65 17.86
C THR A 77 29.34 -25.17 16.53
N GLN A 78 30.49 -25.69 16.09
CA GLN A 78 31.07 -25.31 14.78
C GLN A 78 30.31 -25.93 13.59
N SER A 79 29.80 -27.16 13.75
CA SER A 79 29.01 -27.84 12.72
C SER A 79 27.67 -27.14 12.48
N HIS A 80 27.00 -26.73 13.57
CA HIS A 80 25.70 -26.06 13.48
C HIS A 80 25.79 -24.69 12.76
N HIS A 81 26.82 -23.90 13.04
CA HIS A 81 27.02 -22.61 12.35
C HIS A 81 27.37 -22.76 10.87
N LEU A 82 28.09 -23.82 10.49
CA LEU A 82 28.37 -24.10 9.09
C LEU A 82 27.08 -24.51 8.35
N GLN A 83 26.24 -25.32 8.98
CA GLN A 83 24.96 -25.75 8.42
C GLN A 83 23.97 -24.59 8.28
N GLU A 84 23.88 -23.70 9.27
CA GLU A 84 23.07 -22.48 9.20
C GLU A 84 23.52 -21.54 8.07
N ARG A 85 24.83 -21.43 7.85
CA ARG A 85 25.40 -20.61 6.77
C ARG A 85 25.07 -21.18 5.39
N ILE A 86 25.24 -22.50 5.21
CA ILE A 86 24.86 -23.18 3.96
C ILE A 86 23.38 -22.96 3.66
N VAL A 87 22.50 -23.19 4.63
CA VAL A 87 21.05 -22.97 4.49
C VAL A 87 20.75 -21.52 4.09
N ARG A 88 21.42 -20.55 4.72
CA ARG A 88 21.22 -19.13 4.42
C ARG A 88 21.65 -18.79 2.99
N ASP A 89 22.81 -19.27 2.56
CA ASP A 89 23.36 -18.99 1.23
C ASP A 89 22.50 -19.66 0.14
N THR A 90 22.09 -20.92 0.35
CA THR A 90 21.16 -21.65 -0.54
C THR A 90 19.79 -20.96 -0.62
N HIS A 91 19.26 -20.47 0.50
CA HIS A 91 18.02 -19.69 0.49
C HIS A 91 18.17 -18.41 -0.33
N LEU A 92 19.28 -17.68 -0.18
CA LEU A 92 19.54 -16.47 -0.96
C LEU A 92 19.62 -16.78 -2.45
N GLN A 93 20.21 -17.91 -2.83
CA GLN A 93 20.30 -18.36 -4.21
C GLN A 93 18.93 -18.73 -4.80
N LEU A 94 18.09 -19.48 -4.07
CA LEU A 94 16.71 -19.76 -4.51
C LEU A 94 15.90 -18.47 -4.67
N VAL A 95 16.06 -17.51 -3.76
CA VAL A 95 15.43 -16.19 -3.87
C VAL A 95 15.95 -15.42 -5.08
N GLU A 96 17.22 -15.56 -5.44
CA GLU A 96 17.78 -14.96 -6.64
C GLU A 96 17.21 -15.60 -7.91
N TYR A 97 17.10 -16.92 -7.98
CA TYR A 97 16.43 -17.62 -9.07
C TYR A 97 14.95 -17.22 -9.20
N TYR A 98 14.25 -17.04 -8.08
CA TYR A 98 12.90 -16.49 -8.08
C TYR A 98 12.85 -15.09 -8.71
N LYS A 99 13.71 -14.19 -8.23
CA LYS A 99 13.75 -12.79 -8.68
C LYS A 99 14.17 -12.66 -10.15
N THR A 100 15.00 -13.57 -10.64
CA THR A 100 15.48 -13.60 -12.02
C THR A 100 14.61 -14.44 -12.95
N ASN A 101 13.49 -14.98 -12.45
CA ASN A 101 12.55 -15.83 -13.19
C ASN A 101 13.24 -17.05 -13.84
N GLN A 102 14.03 -17.77 -13.04
CA GLN A 102 14.80 -18.96 -13.44
C GLN A 102 14.27 -20.21 -12.69
N PRO A 103 13.01 -20.63 -12.92
CA PRO A 103 12.40 -21.71 -12.14
C PRO A 103 13.10 -23.05 -12.33
N LYS A 104 13.64 -23.34 -13.52
CA LYS A 104 14.38 -24.59 -13.81
C LYS A 104 15.60 -24.73 -12.91
N GLN A 105 16.47 -23.72 -12.89
CA GLN A 105 17.68 -23.69 -12.05
C GLN A 105 17.34 -23.78 -10.56
N GLY A 106 16.27 -23.11 -10.14
CA GLY A 106 15.79 -23.20 -8.75
C GLY A 106 15.29 -24.60 -8.38
N LEU A 107 14.58 -25.28 -9.28
CA LEU A 107 14.09 -26.64 -9.07
C LEU A 107 15.21 -27.69 -9.14
N ASP A 108 16.22 -27.51 -10.00
CA ASP A 108 17.41 -28.35 -10.04
C ASP A 108 18.18 -28.27 -8.71
N LEU A 109 18.38 -27.06 -8.20
CA LEU A 109 18.98 -26.86 -6.88
C LEU A 109 18.14 -27.53 -5.78
N LEU A 110 16.81 -27.43 -5.86
CA LEU A 110 15.91 -28.08 -4.90
C LEU A 110 16.05 -29.61 -4.92
N ASN A 111 16.09 -30.24 -6.10
CA ASN A 111 16.32 -31.68 -6.24
C ASN A 111 17.63 -32.10 -5.56
N SER A 112 18.73 -31.38 -5.80
CA SER A 112 20.01 -31.68 -5.15
C SER A 112 19.94 -31.57 -3.62
N LEU A 113 19.19 -30.60 -3.08
CA LEU A 113 19.01 -30.48 -1.63
C LEU A 113 18.19 -31.61 -1.03
N ILE A 114 17.24 -32.15 -1.79
CA ILE A 114 16.43 -33.32 -1.40
C ILE A 114 17.31 -34.57 -1.35
N GLU A 115 18.09 -34.82 -2.40
CA GLU A 115 19.04 -35.94 -2.46
C GLU A 115 20.06 -35.90 -1.32
N GLN A 116 20.50 -34.71 -0.93
CA GLN A 116 21.45 -34.50 0.16
C GLN A 116 20.81 -34.52 1.56
N GLY A 117 19.48 -34.61 1.67
CA GLY A 117 18.78 -34.55 2.95
C GLY A 117 18.94 -33.20 3.69
N GLN A 118 19.19 -32.11 2.95
CA GLN A 118 19.46 -30.78 3.51
C GLN A 118 18.25 -29.85 3.48
N LEU A 119 17.07 -30.38 3.13
CA LEU A 119 15.86 -29.59 3.06
C LEU A 119 15.38 -29.22 4.47
N ASN A 120 15.01 -27.94 4.65
CA ASN A 120 14.31 -27.50 5.84
C ASN A 120 13.02 -26.78 5.45
N ARG A 121 12.22 -26.45 6.47
CA ARG A 121 10.95 -25.74 6.32
C ARG A 121 11.01 -24.52 5.39
N LYS A 122 12.08 -23.72 5.48
CA LYS A 122 12.21 -22.48 4.71
C LYS A 122 12.48 -22.77 3.23
N LEU A 123 13.44 -23.65 2.95
CA LEU A 123 13.81 -24.08 1.60
C LEU A 123 12.64 -24.80 0.91
N LEU A 124 11.86 -25.58 1.67
CA LEU A 124 10.66 -26.24 1.17
C LEU A 124 9.60 -25.23 0.70
N LEU A 125 9.37 -24.16 1.46
CA LEU A 125 8.45 -23.09 1.05
C LEU A 125 8.94 -22.35 -0.20
N ASP A 126 10.24 -22.13 -0.34
CA ASP A 126 10.81 -21.54 -1.57
C ASP A 126 10.70 -22.50 -2.75
N GLY A 127 10.85 -23.80 -2.52
CA GLY A 127 10.63 -24.86 -3.51
C GLY A 127 9.20 -24.87 -4.06
N VAL A 128 8.19 -24.75 -3.18
CA VAL A 128 6.77 -24.60 -3.59
C VAL A 128 6.58 -23.38 -4.48
N LYS A 129 7.24 -22.25 -4.16
CA LYS A 129 7.18 -21.05 -5.00
C LYS A 129 7.89 -21.23 -6.34
N MET A 130 9.02 -21.93 -6.38
CA MET A 130 9.72 -22.26 -7.63
C MET A 130 8.84 -23.09 -8.56
N LEU A 131 8.19 -24.12 -8.01
CA LEU A 131 7.30 -24.98 -8.76
C LEU A 131 6.11 -24.19 -9.31
N ALA A 132 5.45 -23.41 -8.45
CA ALA A 132 4.37 -22.54 -8.87
C ALA A 132 4.81 -21.48 -9.91
N LEU A 133 6.05 -20.98 -9.83
CA LEU A 133 6.61 -20.04 -10.82
C LEU A 133 6.77 -20.70 -12.19
N LYS A 134 7.21 -21.97 -12.22
CA LYS A 134 7.29 -22.77 -13.45
C LYS A 134 5.92 -22.84 -14.14
N PHE A 135 4.88 -23.19 -13.40
CA PHE A 135 3.50 -23.29 -13.92
C PHE A 135 2.87 -21.93 -14.26
N ALA A 136 3.25 -20.86 -13.57
CA ALA A 136 2.78 -19.51 -13.86
C ALA A 136 3.33 -18.95 -15.19
N GLY A 137 4.49 -19.43 -15.65
CA GLY A 137 5.16 -18.94 -16.84
C GLY A 137 4.79 -19.65 -18.16
N ASN A 138 4.12 -20.81 -18.09
CA ASN A 138 3.86 -21.64 -19.28
C ASN A 138 2.62 -22.54 -19.09
N ASP A 139 1.64 -22.38 -19.98
CA ASP A 139 0.38 -23.13 -20.01
C ASP A 139 0.57 -24.62 -20.35
N LYS A 140 1.66 -24.94 -21.06
CA LYS A 140 2.02 -26.29 -21.51
C LYS A 140 2.90 -27.06 -20.53
N CYS A 141 3.29 -26.45 -19.41
CA CYS A 141 4.09 -27.12 -18.40
C CYS A 141 3.31 -28.29 -17.78
N ARG A 142 3.91 -29.47 -17.75
CA ARG A 142 3.39 -30.66 -17.04
C ARG A 142 4.21 -30.92 -15.78
N ASP A 143 3.57 -31.59 -14.84
CA ASP A 143 4.24 -32.03 -13.61
C ASP A 143 5.30 -33.08 -13.95
N GLY A 144 6.47 -32.98 -13.32
CA GLY A 144 7.63 -33.83 -13.63
C GLY A 144 8.38 -33.52 -14.92
N ASP A 145 7.93 -32.55 -15.73
CA ASP A 145 8.72 -32.09 -16.90
C ASP A 145 10.12 -31.64 -16.47
N ASP A 146 11.12 -31.88 -17.33
CA ASP A 146 12.53 -31.57 -17.11
C ASP A 146 13.19 -32.33 -15.93
N GLY A 147 12.55 -33.37 -15.38
CA GLY A 147 13.12 -34.16 -14.27
C GLY A 147 13.11 -33.45 -12.92
N HIS A 148 12.34 -32.37 -12.79
CA HIS A 148 12.18 -31.65 -11.54
C HIS A 148 11.23 -32.38 -10.57
N ILE A 149 11.31 -32.02 -9.29
CA ILE A 149 10.38 -32.50 -8.26
C ILE A 149 8.93 -32.37 -8.71
N THR A 150 8.13 -33.41 -8.42
CA THR A 150 6.71 -33.45 -8.75
C THR A 150 5.85 -32.86 -7.62
N VAL A 151 4.63 -32.43 -7.97
CA VAL A 151 3.67 -31.91 -6.98
C VAL A 151 3.38 -32.93 -5.86
N PRO A 152 3.13 -34.23 -6.13
CA PRO A 152 2.88 -35.22 -5.09
C PRO A 152 4.05 -35.36 -4.11
N VAL A 153 5.29 -35.40 -4.61
CA VAL A 153 6.49 -35.50 -3.75
C VAL A 153 6.62 -34.26 -2.88
N LEU A 154 6.48 -33.07 -3.47
CA LEU A 154 6.57 -31.83 -2.70
C LEU A 154 5.46 -31.71 -1.65
N ARG A 155 4.24 -32.18 -1.97
CA ARG A 155 3.10 -32.22 -1.05
C ARG A 155 3.37 -33.13 0.14
N GLU A 156 3.87 -34.35 -0.09
CA GLU A 156 4.22 -35.28 0.98
C GLU A 156 5.28 -34.68 1.91
N MET A 157 6.34 -34.09 1.34
CA MET A 157 7.39 -33.43 2.13
C MET A 157 6.82 -32.27 2.95
N CYS A 158 5.93 -31.46 2.37
CA CYS A 158 5.26 -30.37 3.07
C CYS A 158 4.40 -30.87 4.23
N ALA A 159 3.68 -31.96 4.05
CA ALA A 159 2.86 -32.57 5.09
C ALA A 159 3.69 -33.05 6.29
N ARG A 160 4.90 -33.58 6.04
CA ARG A 160 5.82 -34.03 7.10
C ARG A 160 6.52 -32.88 7.82
N GLU A 161 6.94 -31.85 7.08
CA GLU A 161 7.92 -30.86 7.58
C GLU A 161 7.33 -29.50 8.01
N LEU A 162 6.14 -29.10 7.53
CA LEU A 162 5.62 -27.74 7.75
C LEU A 162 4.95 -27.52 9.12
N GLY A 163 4.73 -28.59 9.89
CA GLY A 163 4.09 -28.59 11.20
C GLY A 163 2.62 -28.13 11.19
N GLU A 164 2.06 -27.83 12.36
CA GLU A 164 0.63 -27.53 12.54
C GLU A 164 0.22 -26.08 12.20
N ASN A 165 1.09 -25.30 11.55
CA ASN A 165 0.72 -23.92 11.19
C ASN A 165 -0.27 -23.91 10.02
N LEU A 166 -1.56 -23.93 10.36
CA LEU A 166 -2.68 -24.00 9.43
C LEU A 166 -2.61 -22.95 8.31
N HIS A 167 -2.11 -21.75 8.58
CA HIS A 167 -2.01 -20.68 7.59
C HIS A 167 -0.95 -20.95 6.52
N ILE A 168 0.21 -21.46 6.94
CA ILE A 168 1.31 -21.82 6.03
C ILE A 168 0.90 -23.04 5.22
N VAL A 169 0.33 -24.05 5.86
CA VAL A 169 -0.18 -25.26 5.19
C VAL A 169 -1.23 -24.90 4.15
N ALA A 170 -2.22 -24.07 4.50
CA ALA A 170 -3.25 -23.62 3.55
C ALA A 170 -2.66 -22.86 2.35
N THR A 171 -1.59 -22.07 2.56
CA THR A 171 -0.92 -21.34 1.46
C THR A 171 -0.18 -22.29 0.51
N VAL A 172 0.48 -23.31 1.06
CA VAL A 172 1.18 -24.33 0.28
C VAL A 172 0.21 -25.20 -0.49
N GLU A 173 -0.81 -25.73 0.18
CA GLU A 173 -1.89 -26.51 -0.45
C GLU A 173 -2.54 -25.72 -1.58
N LEU A 174 -2.80 -24.43 -1.38
CA LEU A 174 -3.38 -23.58 -2.41
C LEU A 174 -2.48 -23.46 -3.64
N LEU A 175 -1.17 -23.31 -3.48
CA LEU A 175 -0.22 -23.25 -4.60
C LEU A 175 -0.07 -24.59 -5.32
N LEU A 176 -0.07 -25.70 -4.58
CA LEU A 176 0.05 -27.05 -5.16
C LEU A 176 -1.25 -27.50 -5.85
N ASP A 177 -2.40 -27.24 -5.24
CA ASP A 177 -3.72 -27.45 -5.85
C ASP A 177 -3.84 -26.63 -7.14
N ALA A 178 -3.38 -25.38 -7.11
CA ALA A 178 -3.26 -24.56 -8.30
C ALA A 178 -2.32 -25.18 -9.34
N CYS A 179 -1.16 -25.74 -8.99
CA CYS A 179 -0.29 -26.45 -9.94
C CYS A 179 -1.03 -27.62 -10.63
N GLU A 180 -1.93 -28.30 -9.93
CA GLU A 180 -2.71 -29.44 -10.44
C GLU A 180 -4.06 -29.06 -11.10
N LYS A 181 -4.38 -27.77 -11.22
CA LYS A 181 -5.70 -27.27 -11.71
C LYS A 181 -6.88 -27.64 -10.80
N LYS A 182 -6.64 -27.88 -9.51
CA LYS A 182 -7.68 -28.15 -8.50
C LYS A 182 -8.16 -26.83 -7.89
N TRP A 183 -9.12 -26.19 -8.54
CA TRP A 183 -9.62 -24.87 -8.13
C TRP A 183 -10.85 -24.91 -7.20
N ASP A 184 -11.48 -26.06 -7.06
CA ASP A 184 -12.68 -26.32 -6.25
C ASP A 184 -12.50 -25.93 -4.78
N ARG A 185 -11.32 -26.20 -4.22
CA ARG A 185 -10.96 -25.89 -2.82
C ARG A 185 -10.41 -24.48 -2.62
N MET A 186 -10.28 -23.69 -3.68
CA MET A 186 -9.61 -22.39 -3.62
C MET A 186 -10.27 -21.46 -2.59
N SER A 187 -11.60 -21.30 -2.63
CA SER A 187 -12.31 -20.40 -1.71
C SER A 187 -12.08 -20.75 -0.25
N GLU A 188 -12.07 -22.04 0.07
CA GLU A 188 -11.83 -22.55 1.43
C GLU A 188 -10.39 -22.26 1.87
N LEU A 189 -9.42 -22.60 1.02
CA LEU A 189 -7.99 -22.41 1.31
C LEU A 189 -7.61 -20.93 1.40
N MET A 190 -8.17 -20.07 0.54
CA MET A 190 -7.95 -18.62 0.57
C MET A 190 -8.46 -17.99 1.87
N ALA A 191 -9.55 -18.48 2.46
CA ALA A 191 -10.04 -17.97 3.74
C ALA A 191 -9.08 -18.27 4.91
N LYS A 192 -8.29 -19.34 4.79
CA LYS A 192 -7.34 -19.81 5.82
C LYS A 192 -5.91 -19.33 5.57
N ALA A 193 -5.52 -19.09 4.33
CA ALA A 193 -4.16 -18.70 3.97
C ALA A 193 -3.78 -17.29 4.48
N VAL A 194 -2.58 -17.15 5.01
CA VAL A 194 -1.96 -15.83 5.22
C VAL A 194 -1.20 -15.48 3.96
N PHE A 195 -1.83 -14.67 3.10
CA PHE A 195 -1.23 -14.31 1.83
C PHE A 195 -0.06 -13.37 2.01
N LYS A 196 1.10 -13.84 1.54
CA LYS A 196 2.13 -12.95 1.02
C LYS A 196 1.84 -12.75 -0.48
N THR A 197 2.15 -11.57 -0.99
CA THR A 197 1.80 -11.24 -2.39
C THR A 197 2.47 -12.09 -3.42
N ASP A 198 3.71 -12.49 -3.18
CA ASP A 198 4.40 -13.44 -4.03
C ASP A 198 3.56 -14.70 -4.29
N CYS A 199 2.95 -15.29 -3.25
CA CYS A 199 2.06 -16.45 -3.40
C CYS A 199 0.82 -16.13 -4.24
N PHE A 200 0.19 -14.98 -4.00
CA PHE A 200 -0.96 -14.57 -4.80
C PHE A 200 -0.59 -14.36 -6.29
N ASN A 201 0.56 -13.75 -6.57
CA ASN A 201 1.00 -13.50 -7.94
C ASN A 201 1.23 -14.79 -8.71
N LEU A 202 1.74 -15.81 -8.03
CA LEU A 202 1.92 -17.13 -8.60
C LEU A 202 0.58 -17.78 -8.93
N LEU A 203 -0.41 -17.68 -8.04
CA LEU A 203 -1.78 -18.14 -8.32
C LEU A 203 -2.38 -17.42 -9.52
N ALA A 204 -2.25 -16.09 -9.56
CA ALA A 204 -2.78 -15.29 -10.66
C ALA A 204 -2.10 -15.63 -11.98
N GLY A 205 -0.77 -15.78 -11.99
CA GLY A 205 -0.01 -16.20 -13.16
C GLY A 205 -0.43 -17.58 -13.66
N MET A 206 -0.60 -18.56 -12.76
CA MET A 206 -1.07 -19.91 -13.13
C MET A 206 -2.49 -19.90 -13.71
N ALA A 207 -3.41 -19.15 -13.09
CA ALA A 207 -4.77 -19.04 -13.58
C ALA A 207 -4.81 -18.33 -14.95
N LEU A 208 -4.01 -17.26 -15.14
CA LEU A 208 -3.88 -16.56 -16.43
C LEU A 208 -3.31 -17.47 -17.51
N ALA A 209 -2.20 -18.16 -17.24
CA ALA A 209 -1.59 -19.08 -18.20
C ALA A 209 -2.58 -20.14 -18.69
N ARG A 210 -3.57 -20.51 -17.86
CA ARG A 210 -4.55 -21.55 -18.16
C ARG A 210 -5.91 -21.02 -18.60
N HIS A 211 -6.05 -19.71 -18.79
CA HIS A 211 -7.33 -19.07 -19.13
C HIS A 211 -8.45 -19.28 -18.08
N GLU A 212 -8.08 -19.47 -16.81
CA GLU A 212 -9.00 -19.72 -15.69
C GLU A 212 -9.48 -18.39 -15.07
N LEU A 213 -10.23 -17.60 -15.83
CA LEU A 213 -10.65 -16.25 -15.41
C LEU A 213 -11.62 -16.23 -14.23
N ASP A 214 -12.50 -17.23 -14.14
CA ASP A 214 -13.45 -17.35 -13.04
C ASP A 214 -12.71 -17.53 -11.70
N THR A 215 -11.60 -18.27 -11.74
CA THR A 215 -10.68 -18.46 -10.62
C THR A 215 -10.04 -17.12 -10.23
N LEU A 216 -9.58 -16.30 -11.17
CA LEU A 216 -9.04 -14.97 -10.86
C LEU A 216 -10.08 -14.04 -10.23
N GLU A 217 -11.31 -14.07 -10.71
CA GLU A 217 -12.42 -13.28 -10.16
C GLU A 217 -12.77 -13.71 -8.74
N CYS A 218 -12.85 -15.03 -8.50
CA CYS A 218 -13.07 -15.57 -7.17
C CYS A 218 -11.91 -15.19 -6.24
N ALA A 219 -10.67 -15.30 -6.73
CA ALA A 219 -9.49 -14.92 -5.97
C ALA A 219 -9.52 -13.44 -5.60
N LYS A 220 -9.90 -12.55 -6.53
CA LYS A 220 -10.10 -11.12 -6.27
C LYS A 220 -11.17 -10.85 -5.20
N LYS A 221 -12.30 -11.56 -5.23
CA LYS A 221 -13.35 -11.44 -4.19
C LYS A 221 -12.85 -11.88 -2.81
N CYS A 222 -12.04 -12.94 -2.75
CA CYS A 222 -11.40 -13.34 -1.50
C CYS A 222 -10.36 -12.29 -1.06
N LEU A 223 -9.59 -11.71 -1.99
CA LEU A 223 -8.64 -10.64 -1.70
C LEU A 223 -9.29 -9.40 -1.09
N GLN A 224 -10.51 -9.05 -1.49
CA GLN A 224 -11.26 -7.96 -0.85
C GLN A 224 -11.46 -8.18 0.65
N LYS A 225 -11.56 -9.45 1.06
CA LYS A 225 -11.70 -9.85 2.48
C LYS A 225 -10.34 -10.00 3.17
N CYS A 226 -9.29 -10.34 2.43
CA CYS A 226 -7.94 -10.52 2.95
C CYS A 226 -7.18 -9.19 3.06
N ARG A 227 -6.58 -8.92 4.21
CA ARG A 227 -5.84 -7.68 4.51
C ARG A 227 -4.50 -7.62 3.74
N PHE A 228 -4.46 -7.02 2.55
CA PHE A 228 -3.21 -6.90 1.78
C PHE A 228 -2.41 -5.62 2.09
N PRO A 229 -1.08 -5.70 2.24
CA PRO A 229 -0.20 -4.54 2.30
C PRO A 229 -0.20 -3.74 0.98
N LYS A 230 -0.29 -2.40 1.07
CA LYS A 230 -0.47 -1.49 -0.09
C LYS A 230 0.66 -1.48 -1.14
N ASN A 231 1.87 -1.96 -0.85
CA ASN A 231 3.02 -1.83 -1.77
C ASN A 231 3.02 -2.84 -2.93
N GLN A 232 1.86 -3.38 -3.31
CA GLN A 232 1.74 -4.55 -4.19
C GLN A 232 0.83 -4.31 -5.40
N GLY A 233 0.28 -3.09 -5.54
CA GLY A 233 -0.60 -2.70 -6.65
C GLY A 233 0.06 -2.78 -8.04
N THR A 234 1.39 -2.74 -8.11
CA THR A 234 2.16 -2.84 -9.36
C THR A 234 2.28 -4.27 -9.89
N LEU A 235 2.03 -5.27 -9.02
CA LEU A 235 2.39 -6.66 -9.30
C LEU A 235 1.37 -7.41 -10.16
N PHE A 236 0.09 -7.02 -10.05
CA PHE A 236 -0.93 -7.40 -11.02
C PHE A 236 -0.68 -6.77 -12.38
N GLY A 237 -0.21 -5.52 -12.40
CA GLY A 237 0.04 -4.77 -13.62
C GLY A 237 0.90 -5.56 -14.57
N HIS A 238 2.11 -5.97 -14.18
CA HIS A 238 3.00 -6.67 -15.11
C HIS A 238 2.44 -7.98 -15.66
N ILE A 239 1.80 -8.82 -14.84
CA ILE A 239 1.27 -10.11 -15.29
C ILE A 239 0.06 -9.91 -16.22
N PHE A 240 -0.87 -9.03 -15.85
CA PHE A 240 -2.02 -8.71 -16.68
C PHE A 240 -1.60 -8.04 -18.00
N LEU A 241 -0.67 -7.09 -17.95
CA LEU A 241 -0.22 -6.35 -19.14
C LEU A 241 0.52 -7.24 -20.13
N ASN A 242 1.26 -8.23 -19.66
CA ASN A 242 1.88 -9.24 -20.53
C ASN A 242 0.83 -10.13 -21.20
N PHE A 243 -0.20 -10.55 -20.47
CA PHE A 243 -1.28 -11.36 -21.04
C PHE A 243 -2.12 -10.59 -22.05
N LEU A 244 -2.45 -9.32 -21.76
CA LEU A 244 -3.24 -8.44 -22.62
C LEU A 244 -2.57 -8.16 -23.97
N ARG A 245 -1.23 -8.10 -24.01
CA ARG A 245 -0.46 -7.99 -25.26
C ARG A 245 -0.62 -9.21 -26.18
N GLY A 246 -1.09 -10.35 -25.66
CA GLY A 246 -1.38 -11.55 -26.43
C GLY A 246 -2.67 -11.50 -27.25
N GLY A 247 -3.52 -10.47 -27.08
CA GLY A 247 -4.67 -10.22 -27.96
C GLY A 247 -5.80 -11.26 -27.92
N GLY A 248 -5.97 -11.98 -26.80
CA GLY A 248 -7.00 -13.02 -26.66
C GLY A 248 -8.43 -12.49 -26.48
N ALA A 249 -9.42 -13.36 -26.70
CA ALA A 249 -10.85 -13.10 -26.49
C ALA A 249 -11.18 -12.62 -25.05
N ASP A 250 -10.34 -13.02 -24.09
CA ASP A 250 -10.40 -12.71 -22.66
C ASP A 250 -9.93 -11.30 -22.29
N GLY A 251 -9.33 -10.56 -23.24
CA GLY A 251 -8.64 -9.31 -22.95
C GLY A 251 -9.53 -8.23 -22.31
N GLU A 252 -10.79 -8.12 -22.75
CA GLU A 252 -11.73 -7.14 -22.19
C GLU A 252 -12.11 -7.46 -20.74
N ARG A 253 -12.38 -8.74 -20.46
CA ARG A 253 -12.72 -9.22 -19.12
C ARG A 253 -11.56 -9.04 -18.15
N LEU A 254 -10.34 -9.34 -18.59
CA LEU A 254 -9.12 -9.12 -17.81
C LEU A 254 -8.82 -7.65 -17.57
N MET A 255 -9.01 -6.80 -18.58
CA MET A 255 -8.82 -5.36 -18.43
C MET A 255 -9.80 -4.79 -17.41
N LYS A 256 -11.08 -5.15 -17.52
CA LYS A 256 -12.10 -4.79 -16.53
C LYS A 256 -11.69 -5.27 -15.13
N LEU A 257 -11.27 -6.52 -14.99
CA LEU A 257 -10.87 -7.08 -13.71
C LEU A 257 -9.75 -6.27 -13.04
N TYR A 258 -8.74 -5.88 -13.83
CA TYR A 258 -7.62 -5.06 -13.40
C TYR A 258 -8.02 -3.62 -13.06
N MET A 259 -8.83 -2.96 -13.89
CA MET A 259 -9.31 -1.60 -13.62
C MET A 259 -10.17 -1.53 -12.36
N ASP A 260 -11.12 -2.46 -12.22
CA ASP A 260 -11.95 -2.59 -11.04
C ASP A 260 -11.10 -2.82 -9.78
N GLN A 261 -9.96 -3.52 -9.91
CA GLN A 261 -9.02 -3.69 -8.80
C GLN A 261 -8.29 -2.39 -8.46
N LEU A 262 -7.83 -1.63 -9.46
CA LEU A 262 -7.20 -0.32 -9.23
C LEU A 262 -8.17 0.66 -8.55
N VAL A 263 -9.42 0.70 -8.99
CA VAL A 263 -10.51 1.46 -8.35
C VAL A 263 -10.70 1.02 -6.91
N MET A 264 -10.83 -0.28 -6.68
CA MET A 264 -11.05 -0.86 -5.34
C MET A 264 -9.89 -0.59 -4.37
N LEU A 265 -8.64 -0.72 -4.82
CA LEU A 265 -7.46 -0.45 -4.00
C LEU A 265 -7.29 1.04 -3.72
N ASP A 266 -7.82 1.87 -4.63
CA ASP A 266 -7.71 3.32 -4.61
C ASP A 266 -6.26 3.78 -4.33
N HIS A 267 -5.31 3.01 -4.88
CA HIS A 267 -3.88 3.27 -4.76
C HIS A 267 -3.46 4.14 -5.95
N PRO A 268 -2.74 5.26 -5.72
CA PRO A 268 -2.14 6.01 -6.80
C PRO A 268 -1.26 5.12 -7.69
N VAL A 269 -1.46 5.15 -9.00
CA VAL A 269 -0.63 4.39 -9.95
C VAL A 269 0.56 5.27 -10.34
N ASP A 270 1.78 4.74 -10.25
CA ASP A 270 2.95 5.51 -10.63
C ASP A 270 3.06 5.69 -12.16
N GLU A 271 3.94 6.59 -12.59
CA GLU A 271 4.08 6.94 -14.00
C GLU A 271 4.63 5.77 -14.85
N HIS A 272 5.42 4.87 -14.25
CA HIS A 272 5.96 3.70 -14.95
C HIS A 272 4.87 2.69 -15.25
N ASP A 273 4.06 2.36 -14.24
CA ASP A 273 2.93 1.45 -14.38
C ASP A 273 1.85 2.03 -15.29
N ALA A 274 1.57 3.33 -15.19
CA ALA A 274 0.63 4.01 -16.07
C ALA A 274 1.05 3.93 -17.54
N PHE A 275 2.35 4.01 -17.84
CA PHE A 275 2.85 3.85 -19.21
C PHE A 275 2.61 2.44 -19.76
N HIS A 276 2.87 1.40 -18.95
CA HIS A 276 2.60 0.03 -19.38
C HIS A 276 1.10 -0.21 -19.55
N LEU A 277 0.28 0.34 -18.64
CA LEU A 277 -1.17 0.27 -18.68
C LEU A 277 -1.72 0.91 -19.94
N LYS A 278 -1.25 2.13 -20.26
CA LYS A 278 -1.54 2.81 -21.52
C LYS A 278 -1.19 1.95 -22.72
N THR A 279 0.03 1.41 -22.76
CA THR A 279 0.49 0.56 -23.87
C THR A 279 -0.43 -0.65 -24.08
N ALA A 280 -0.81 -1.35 -23.02
CA ALA A 280 -1.67 -2.53 -23.16
C ALA A 280 -3.11 -2.18 -23.59
N LEU A 281 -3.68 -1.10 -23.05
CA LEU A 281 -5.00 -0.61 -23.42
C LEU A 281 -5.06 -0.19 -24.90
N GLU A 282 -4.05 0.55 -25.36
CA GLU A 282 -3.96 1.01 -26.74
C GLU A 282 -3.66 -0.14 -27.71
N CYS A 283 -2.87 -1.13 -27.31
CA CYS A 283 -2.67 -2.37 -28.08
C CYS A 283 -3.97 -3.16 -28.29
N TYR A 284 -4.89 -3.14 -27.32
CA TYR A 284 -6.20 -3.78 -27.48
C TYR A 284 -7.15 -2.98 -28.40
N GLY A 285 -6.84 -1.70 -28.67
CA GLY A 285 -7.53 -0.87 -29.67
C GLY A 285 -8.92 -0.36 -29.29
N LYS A 286 -9.55 -0.88 -28.22
CA LYS A 286 -10.87 -0.41 -27.75
C LYS A 286 -10.83 0.71 -26.72
N TRP A 287 -9.66 1.00 -26.14
CA TRP A 287 -9.54 1.94 -25.04
C TRP A 287 -8.56 3.07 -25.34
N LYS A 288 -8.89 4.26 -24.85
CA LYS A 288 -8.05 5.44 -24.85
C LYS A 288 -7.56 5.73 -23.45
N PHE A 289 -6.25 5.90 -23.29
CA PHE A 289 -5.63 6.27 -22.02
C PHE A 289 -4.99 7.66 -22.12
N GLU A 290 -5.45 8.56 -21.26
CA GLU A 290 -4.93 9.92 -21.17
C GLU A 290 -4.15 10.15 -19.88
N ILE A 291 -2.85 10.37 -20.05
CA ILE A 291 -1.92 10.70 -18.96
C ILE A 291 -1.97 12.20 -18.71
N GLY A 292 -2.13 12.60 -17.45
CA GLY A 292 -2.04 14.01 -17.06
C GLY A 292 -3.35 14.79 -17.12
N ALA A 293 -4.49 14.10 -17.25
CA ALA A 293 -5.78 14.70 -16.96
C ALA A 293 -5.81 15.25 -15.52
N ARG A 294 -6.59 16.30 -15.32
CA ARG A 294 -6.75 16.98 -14.03
C ARG A 294 -8.21 16.95 -13.64
N VAL A 295 -8.47 16.93 -12.34
CA VAL A 295 -9.83 17.10 -11.83
C VAL A 295 -9.94 18.51 -11.25
N ASN A 296 -10.93 19.26 -11.72
CA ASN A 296 -11.22 20.56 -11.12
C ASN A 296 -11.70 20.34 -9.68
N HIS A 297 -10.99 20.85 -8.68
CA HIS A 297 -11.36 20.64 -7.27
C HIS A 297 -12.76 21.18 -6.94
N ARG A 298 -13.27 22.19 -7.67
CA ARG A 298 -14.58 22.80 -7.42
C ARG A 298 -15.71 22.07 -8.13
N SER A 299 -15.59 21.83 -9.44
CA SER A 299 -16.65 21.16 -10.21
C SER A 299 -16.58 19.64 -10.15
N LEU A 300 -15.44 19.08 -9.74
CA LEU A 300 -15.08 17.66 -9.81
C LEU A 300 -15.09 17.10 -11.24
N GLU A 301 -15.02 17.96 -12.25
CA GLU A 301 -14.97 17.53 -13.65
C GLU A 301 -13.56 17.18 -14.07
N CYS A 302 -13.43 16.06 -14.78
CA CYS A 302 -12.20 15.67 -15.44
C CYS A 302 -11.92 16.58 -16.63
N SER A 303 -10.73 17.17 -16.70
CA SER A 303 -10.33 18.11 -17.75
C SER A 303 -10.23 17.49 -19.14
N HIS A 304 -10.28 16.16 -19.24
CA HIS A 304 -10.16 15.45 -20.52
C HIS A 304 -11.53 15.01 -21.06
N CYS A 305 -12.36 14.39 -20.24
CA CYS A 305 -13.65 13.84 -20.67
C CYS A 305 -14.85 14.66 -20.21
N SER A 306 -14.63 15.72 -19.42
CA SER A 306 -15.66 16.54 -18.78
C SER A 306 -16.62 15.78 -17.87
N LEU A 307 -16.36 14.50 -17.57
CA LEU A 307 -17.17 13.70 -16.66
C LEU A 307 -17.02 14.27 -15.24
N LYS A 308 -18.16 14.51 -14.59
CA LYS A 308 -18.22 14.91 -13.20
C LYS A 308 -18.01 13.70 -12.31
N LEU A 309 -16.90 13.69 -11.57
CA LEU A 309 -16.54 12.61 -10.68
C LEU A 309 -17.37 12.63 -9.40
N VAL A 310 -17.68 11.43 -8.89
CA VAL A 310 -18.39 11.25 -7.64
C VAL A 310 -17.50 11.74 -6.48
N PRO A 311 -18.00 12.66 -5.65
CA PRO A 311 -17.31 13.09 -4.45
C PRO A 311 -17.07 11.93 -3.50
N SER A 312 -15.97 11.95 -2.76
CA SER A 312 -15.68 10.94 -1.74
C SER A 312 -16.43 11.18 -0.42
N THR A 313 -17.66 11.69 -0.50
CA THR A 313 -18.52 11.89 0.67
C THR A 313 -18.91 10.53 1.23
N ILE A 314 -18.84 10.40 2.56
CA ILE A 314 -19.31 9.22 3.27
C ILE A 314 -20.77 9.45 3.65
N GLU A 315 -21.61 8.46 3.35
CA GLU A 315 -23.01 8.50 3.71
C GLU A 315 -23.18 8.67 5.23
N PRO A 316 -24.15 9.48 5.71
CA PRO A 316 -24.27 9.80 7.12
C PRO A 316 -24.36 8.58 8.05
N HIS A 317 -25.05 7.52 7.63
CA HIS A 317 -25.18 6.30 8.41
C HIS A 317 -23.84 5.55 8.51
N LYS A 318 -23.09 5.41 7.41
CA LYS A 318 -21.73 4.85 7.40
C LYS A 318 -20.76 5.66 8.24
N PHE A 319 -20.85 6.98 8.18
CA PHE A 319 -20.04 7.84 9.04
C PHE A 319 -20.34 7.60 10.53
N ASN A 320 -21.60 7.43 10.91
CA ASN A 320 -21.99 7.13 12.29
C ASN A 320 -21.52 5.74 12.74
N GLU A 321 -21.57 4.72 11.88
CA GLU A 321 -20.98 3.40 12.14
C GLU A 321 -19.47 3.53 12.43
N LEU A 322 -18.75 4.27 11.58
CA LEU A 322 -17.31 4.52 11.74
C LEU A 322 -17.00 5.24 13.06
N ARG A 323 -17.75 6.30 13.36
CA ARG A 323 -17.65 7.06 14.61
C ARG A 323 -17.87 6.16 15.82
N GLY A 324 -18.89 5.30 15.80
CA GLY A 324 -19.17 4.34 16.86
C GLY A 324 -18.04 3.33 17.06
N ALA A 325 -17.49 2.80 15.97
CA ALA A 325 -16.37 1.85 16.00
C ALA A 325 -15.11 2.46 16.62
N LEU A 326 -14.72 3.67 16.21
CA LEU A 326 -13.53 4.32 16.75
C LEU A 326 -13.73 4.77 18.21
N ALA A 327 -14.92 5.26 18.56
CA ALA A 327 -15.27 5.60 19.94
C ALA A 327 -15.17 4.37 20.85
N LYS A 328 -15.62 3.20 20.36
CA LYS A 328 -15.47 1.93 21.06
C LYS A 328 -13.99 1.56 21.24
N VAL A 329 -13.14 1.69 20.21
CA VAL A 329 -11.68 1.45 20.36
C VAL A 329 -11.06 2.35 21.43
N LEU A 330 -11.44 3.64 21.45
CA LEU A 330 -10.98 4.57 22.48
C LEU A 330 -11.49 4.17 23.88
N TYR A 331 -12.76 3.79 24.00
CA TYR A 331 -13.37 3.38 25.28
C TYR A 331 -12.84 2.04 25.79
N ASP A 332 -12.68 1.04 24.92
CA ASP A 332 -12.11 -0.27 25.27
C ASP A 332 -10.63 -0.11 25.66
N GLY A 333 -9.92 0.83 25.03
CA GLY A 333 -8.60 1.28 25.47
C GLY A 333 -8.67 1.96 26.84
N ALA A 334 -9.58 2.91 27.03
CA ALA A 334 -9.70 3.70 28.26
C ALA A 334 -10.15 2.88 29.48
N THR A 335 -11.05 1.92 29.31
CA THR A 335 -11.53 1.02 30.38
C THR A 335 -10.46 0.03 30.85
N LYS A 336 -9.55 -0.37 29.94
CA LYS A 336 -8.32 -1.09 30.30
C LYS A 336 -7.27 -0.17 30.93
N MET A 337 -7.40 1.14 30.76
CA MET A 337 -6.51 2.15 31.31
C MET A 337 -7.09 2.77 32.60
N ASN A 338 -6.27 3.51 33.32
CA ASN A 338 -6.63 4.08 34.62
C ASN A 338 -7.65 5.23 34.52
N ARG A 339 -8.19 5.66 35.68
CA ARG A 339 -9.13 6.78 35.85
C ARG A 339 -8.74 8.06 35.10
N ALA A 340 -7.44 8.36 34.98
CA ALA A 340 -6.95 9.56 34.29
C ALA A 340 -7.32 9.59 32.80
N THR A 341 -7.41 8.42 32.15
CA THR A 341 -7.79 8.32 30.74
C THR A 341 -9.27 8.64 30.55
N SER A 342 -10.14 8.20 31.45
CA SER A 342 -11.58 8.54 31.44
C SER A 342 -11.82 10.04 31.60
N GLU A 343 -11.07 10.70 32.49
CA GLU A 343 -11.13 12.15 32.69
C GLU A 343 -10.71 12.91 31.42
N GLN A 344 -9.70 12.42 30.70
CA GLN A 344 -9.30 12.99 29.41
C GLN A 344 -10.37 12.82 28.33
N VAL A 345 -11.04 11.66 28.25
CA VAL A 345 -12.16 11.46 27.30
C VAL A 345 -13.27 12.48 27.58
N LEU A 346 -13.64 12.69 28.84
CA LEU A 346 -14.65 13.70 29.22
C LEU A 346 -14.20 15.12 28.88
N ALA A 347 -12.92 15.45 29.13
CA ALA A 347 -12.35 16.75 28.77
C ALA A 347 -12.37 16.98 27.25
N LEU A 348 -12.09 15.93 26.45
CA LEU A 348 -12.21 15.99 25.00
C LEU A 348 -13.66 16.28 24.61
N MET A 349 -14.63 15.51 25.14
CA MET A 349 -16.06 15.72 24.83
C MET A 349 -16.51 17.15 25.12
N LYS A 350 -16.07 17.73 26.26
CA LYS A 350 -16.37 19.12 26.62
C LYS A 350 -15.81 20.10 25.58
N THR A 351 -14.55 19.91 25.18
CA THR A 351 -13.89 20.74 24.16
C THR A 351 -14.62 20.66 22.81
N ILE A 352 -14.99 19.45 22.38
CA ILE A 352 -15.74 19.25 21.13
C ILE A 352 -17.13 19.90 21.20
N LYS A 353 -17.84 19.78 22.32
CA LYS A 353 -19.15 20.42 22.51
C LYS A 353 -19.06 21.93 22.33
N GLU A 354 -18.02 22.56 22.89
CA GLU A 354 -17.81 23.99 22.75
C GLU A 354 -17.44 24.40 21.33
N MET A 355 -16.61 23.62 20.64
CA MET A 355 -16.30 23.86 19.23
C MET A 355 -17.53 23.75 18.34
N LYS A 356 -18.39 22.75 18.56
CA LYS A 356 -19.66 22.61 17.83
C LYS A 356 -20.57 23.81 18.03
N ARG A 357 -20.68 24.31 19.26
CA ARG A 357 -21.43 25.55 19.54
C ARG A 357 -20.90 26.71 18.68
N LYS A 358 -19.59 26.92 18.64
CA LYS A 358 -18.98 27.98 17.81
C LYS A 358 -19.22 27.77 16.31
N ILE A 359 -19.18 26.54 15.82
CA ILE A 359 -19.51 26.20 14.42
C ILE A 359 -20.96 26.59 14.12
N SER A 360 -21.90 26.23 14.99
CA SER A 360 -23.31 26.58 14.83
C SER A 360 -23.54 28.10 14.82
N GLU A 361 -22.91 28.83 15.74
CA GLU A 361 -22.98 30.30 15.80
C GLU A 361 -22.43 30.96 14.52
N GLN A 362 -21.29 30.48 14.02
CA GLN A 362 -20.69 30.97 12.78
C GLN A 362 -21.54 30.65 11.55
N THR A 363 -22.16 29.48 11.52
CA THR A 363 -23.05 29.07 10.41
C THR A 363 -24.29 29.95 10.37
N ALA A 364 -24.92 30.18 11.53
CA ALA A 364 -26.08 31.07 11.64
C ALA A 364 -25.77 32.50 11.16
N ALA A 365 -24.61 33.05 11.52
CA ALA A 365 -24.19 34.37 11.07
C ALA A 365 -23.95 34.45 9.54
N ILE A 366 -23.42 33.38 8.93
CA ILE A 366 -23.24 33.31 7.48
C ILE A 366 -24.59 33.24 6.77
N ASP A 367 -25.53 32.44 7.30
CA ASP A 367 -26.87 32.29 6.73
C ASP A 367 -27.67 33.60 6.81
N GLU A 368 -27.49 34.39 7.87
CA GLU A 368 -28.06 35.74 8.02
C GLU A 368 -27.48 36.73 6.98
N VAL A 369 -26.17 36.70 6.73
CA VAL A 369 -25.52 37.52 5.70
C VAL A 369 -25.94 37.09 4.29
N ASN A 370 -26.17 35.79 4.06
CA ASN A 370 -26.61 35.29 2.76
C ASN A 370 -28.09 35.57 2.50
N SER A 371 -28.95 35.52 3.53
CA SER A 371 -30.37 35.84 3.39
C SER A 371 -30.60 37.32 3.06
N THR A 372 -29.74 38.21 3.57
CA THR A 372 -29.75 39.66 3.27
C THR A 372 -29.18 40.02 1.90
N LYS A 373 -28.45 39.11 1.24
CA LYS A 373 -27.89 39.30 -0.12
C LYS A 373 -28.71 38.68 -1.26
N ARG A 374 -29.91 38.16 -0.97
CA ARG A 374 -30.77 37.47 -1.95
C ARG A 374 -31.28 38.35 -3.11
N ASP A 375 -31.06 39.66 -3.11
CA ASP A 375 -31.39 40.54 -4.24
C ASP A 375 -30.36 40.51 -5.39
N VAL A 376 -29.27 39.73 -5.29
CA VAL A 376 -28.27 39.57 -6.36
C VAL A 376 -28.27 38.14 -6.88
N GLY A 377 -29.25 37.81 -7.72
CA GLY A 377 -29.21 36.74 -8.73
C GLY A 377 -29.05 35.30 -8.22
N ASP A 378 -30.14 34.54 -8.23
CA ASP A 378 -30.20 33.10 -8.02
C ASP A 378 -29.32 32.31 -9.01
N TYR A 379 -28.07 32.04 -8.63
CA TYR A 379 -27.27 30.96 -9.21
C TYR A 379 -26.91 29.94 -8.12
N LEU A 380 -27.80 28.95 -7.98
CA LEU A 380 -27.50 27.53 -7.78
C LEU A 380 -26.22 27.15 -7.02
N VAL A 381 -26.29 26.85 -5.71
CA VAL A 381 -25.47 25.75 -5.13
C VAL A 381 -26.14 25.08 -3.90
N PRO A 382 -27.14 24.18 -4.07
CA PRO A 382 -27.86 23.65 -2.90
C PRO A 382 -27.09 22.66 -2.02
N HIS A 383 -26.01 22.01 -2.47
CA HIS A 383 -25.31 21.00 -1.64
C HIS A 383 -23.76 21.07 -1.64
N PHE A 384 -23.17 22.05 -2.33
CA PHE A 384 -21.72 22.30 -2.32
C PHE A 384 -21.35 23.74 -1.91
N GLY A 385 -22.33 24.59 -1.59
CA GLY A 385 -22.10 25.98 -1.18
C GLY A 385 -21.26 26.10 0.10
N HIS A 386 -21.35 25.11 1.00
CA HIS A 386 -20.48 25.02 2.17
C HIS A 386 -18.99 24.79 1.83
N PHE A 387 -18.64 24.34 0.62
CA PHE A 387 -17.23 24.14 0.24
C PHE A 387 -16.51 25.44 -0.14
N LEU A 388 -17.26 26.46 -0.60
CA LEU A 388 -16.73 27.74 -1.07
C LEU A 388 -16.90 28.88 -0.06
N LEU A 389 -17.84 28.75 0.89
CA LEU A 389 -18.10 29.75 1.94
C LEU A 389 -18.09 29.20 3.37
N GLY A 390 -18.09 27.87 3.54
CA GLY A 390 -18.14 27.22 4.84
C GLY A 390 -16.75 27.05 5.46
N ARG A 391 -16.64 27.43 6.73
CA ARG A 391 -15.47 27.14 7.54
C ARG A 391 -15.33 25.62 7.72
N ARG A 392 -14.11 25.10 7.59
CA ARG A 392 -13.77 23.67 7.66
C ARG A 392 -13.14 23.39 9.03
N PRO A 393 -13.83 22.69 9.94
CA PRO A 393 -13.23 22.32 11.21
C PRO A 393 -11.97 21.49 10.95
N LEU A 394 -10.89 21.78 11.67
CA LEU A 394 -9.60 21.11 11.49
C LEU A 394 -9.09 20.60 12.83
N VAL A 395 -8.70 19.33 12.88
CA VAL A 395 -7.96 18.77 14.01
C VAL A 395 -6.50 18.60 13.60
N VAL A 396 -5.58 19.21 14.34
CA VAL A 396 -4.14 19.18 14.09
C VAL A 396 -3.46 18.28 15.10
N ASP A 397 -2.73 17.30 14.60
CA ASP A 397 -1.76 16.52 15.36
C ASP A 397 -0.49 17.35 15.56
N ALA A 398 -0.36 17.96 16.73
CA ALA A 398 0.73 18.88 17.02
C ALA A 398 2.09 18.18 17.08
N LEU A 399 2.12 16.90 17.49
CA LEU A 399 3.37 16.16 17.62
C LEU A 399 4.01 15.95 16.25
N ASN A 400 3.21 15.55 15.27
CA ASN A 400 3.66 15.42 13.89
C ASN A 400 4.03 16.79 13.27
N LEU A 401 3.39 17.89 13.69
CA LEU A 401 3.67 19.23 13.15
C LEU A 401 5.10 19.72 13.44
N VAL A 402 5.61 19.44 14.64
CA VAL A 402 6.95 19.87 15.08
C VAL A 402 7.97 18.74 15.12
N ASP A 403 7.72 17.63 14.42
CA ASP A 403 8.63 16.49 14.35
C ASP A 403 9.08 15.99 15.74
N GLY A 404 8.12 15.91 16.67
CA GLY A 404 8.33 15.41 18.03
C GLY A 404 8.94 16.39 19.04
N LYS A 405 9.72 17.39 18.60
CA LYS A 405 10.37 18.35 19.52
C LYS A 405 10.22 19.80 19.04
N PRO A 406 9.43 20.63 19.75
CA PRO A 406 9.30 22.04 19.40
C PRO A 406 10.59 22.81 19.67
N GLU A 407 11.08 23.51 18.65
CA GLU A 407 12.26 24.39 18.74
C GLU A 407 11.84 25.83 18.48
N GLN A 408 12.42 26.80 19.19
CA GLN A 408 11.94 28.19 19.17
C GLN A 408 11.96 28.84 17.77
N HIS A 409 12.92 28.48 16.92
CA HIS A 409 12.98 28.96 15.55
C HIS A 409 11.82 28.47 14.66
N GLN A 410 11.12 27.40 15.07
CA GLN A 410 9.94 26.88 14.36
C GLN A 410 8.67 27.70 14.64
N LEU A 411 8.66 28.56 15.68
CA LEU A 411 7.48 29.33 16.07
C LEU A 411 6.99 30.25 14.95
N GLY A 412 7.91 30.89 14.22
CA GLY A 412 7.57 31.74 13.07
C GLY A 412 6.89 30.95 11.95
N TYR A 413 7.39 29.74 11.67
CA TYR A 413 6.77 28.81 10.73
C TYR A 413 5.36 28.42 11.19
N VAL A 414 5.20 27.98 12.44
CA VAL A 414 3.89 27.58 12.98
C VAL A 414 2.89 28.72 12.91
N ARG A 415 3.28 29.95 13.26
CA ARG A 415 2.40 31.12 13.16
C ARG A 415 1.97 31.41 11.71
N SER A 416 2.91 31.39 10.76
CA SER A 416 2.61 31.54 9.33
C SER A 416 1.65 30.45 8.84
N PHE A 417 1.90 29.22 9.27
CA PHE A 417 1.14 28.04 8.89
C PHE A 417 -0.32 28.12 9.34
N PHE A 418 -0.59 28.47 10.61
CA PHE A 418 -1.96 28.64 11.09
C PHE A 418 -2.68 29.82 10.41
N ASN A 419 -1.98 30.94 10.15
CA ASN A 419 -2.53 32.05 9.37
C ASN A 419 -2.89 31.61 7.93
N SER A 420 -2.08 30.74 7.34
CA SER A 420 -2.34 30.15 6.03
C SER A 420 -3.60 29.26 6.07
N LEU A 421 -3.76 28.44 7.09
CA LEU A 421 -4.94 27.58 7.26
C LEU A 421 -6.24 28.38 7.43
N GLU A 422 -6.25 29.39 8.30
CA GLU A 422 -7.41 30.26 8.49
C GLU A 422 -7.81 30.97 7.19
N ARG A 423 -6.84 31.50 6.43
CA ARG A 423 -7.09 32.14 5.13
C ARG A 423 -7.68 31.18 4.09
N ASN A 424 -7.40 29.89 4.22
CA ASN A 424 -7.97 28.85 3.35
C ASN A 424 -9.28 28.26 3.91
N GLY A 425 -9.87 28.90 4.92
CA GLY A 425 -11.18 28.57 5.45
C GLY A 425 -11.16 27.50 6.54
N PHE A 426 -10.01 27.07 7.05
CA PHE A 426 -9.97 26.13 8.18
C PHE A 426 -10.29 26.85 9.49
N SER A 427 -11.47 26.57 10.04
CA SER A 427 -11.94 27.11 11.32
C SER A 427 -13.17 26.33 11.80
N PRO A 428 -13.35 26.11 13.10
CA PRO A 428 -12.35 26.26 14.15
C PRO A 428 -11.22 25.22 14.03
N ILE A 429 -10.03 25.54 14.54
CA ILE A 429 -8.89 24.62 14.59
C ILE A 429 -8.74 24.07 16.01
N LEU A 430 -8.60 22.75 16.15
CA LEU A 430 -8.27 22.06 17.39
C LEU A 430 -6.88 21.47 17.30
N VAL A 431 -5.99 21.87 18.18
CA VAL A 431 -4.63 21.34 18.27
C VAL A 431 -4.59 20.29 19.37
N VAL A 432 -4.37 19.03 19.00
CA VAL A 432 -4.19 17.91 19.93
C VAL A 432 -2.70 17.72 20.16
N THR A 433 -2.27 17.74 21.41
CA THR A 433 -0.86 17.59 21.78
C THR A 433 -0.70 16.70 23.00
N ARG A 434 0.41 15.96 23.06
CA ARG A 434 0.95 15.37 24.30
C ARG A 434 2.32 15.95 24.72
N CYS A 435 2.92 16.81 23.89
CA CYS A 435 4.25 17.38 24.17
C CYS A 435 4.17 18.62 25.04
N THR A 436 5.23 18.81 25.83
CA THR A 436 5.52 20.07 26.51
C THR A 436 5.97 21.09 25.46
N PHE A 437 5.02 21.88 24.98
CA PHE A 437 5.31 23.02 24.12
C PHE A 437 5.80 24.21 24.96
N PRO A 438 6.77 25.00 24.48
CA PRO A 438 7.09 26.30 25.06
C PRO A 438 5.83 27.17 25.16
N SER A 439 5.79 28.07 26.13
CA SER A 439 4.61 28.91 26.43
C SER A 439 4.17 29.71 25.21
N GLU A 440 5.10 30.11 24.35
CA GLU A 440 4.87 30.88 23.13
C GLU A 440 4.12 30.07 22.07
N PHE A 441 4.39 28.77 21.96
CA PHE A 441 3.64 27.87 21.08
C PHE A 441 2.22 27.68 21.60
N ILE A 442 2.06 27.42 22.90
CA ILE A 442 0.75 27.29 23.54
C ILE A 442 -0.08 28.56 23.34
N HIS A 443 0.54 29.74 23.49
CA HIS A 443 -0.09 31.03 23.23
C HIS A 443 -0.54 31.14 21.77
N CYS A 444 0.37 30.87 20.82
CA CYS A 444 0.06 30.90 19.38
C CYS A 444 -1.11 29.97 19.03
N PHE A 445 -1.14 28.76 19.59
CA PHE A 445 -2.23 27.81 19.36
C PHE A 445 -3.56 28.25 19.96
N ARG A 446 -3.55 28.87 21.15
CA ARG A 446 -4.76 29.40 21.80
C ARG A 446 -5.32 30.63 21.09
N GLU A 447 -4.45 31.48 20.55
CA GLU A 447 -4.87 32.64 19.74
C GLU A 447 -5.57 32.20 18.45
N LYS A 448 -5.11 31.09 17.85
CA LYS A 448 -5.57 30.58 16.55
C LYS A 448 -6.60 29.46 16.61
N GLY A 449 -6.84 28.90 17.80
CA GLY A 449 -7.67 27.71 17.93
C GLY A 449 -7.88 27.24 19.37
N HIS A 450 -8.46 26.05 19.48
CA HIS A 450 -8.58 25.33 20.73
C HIS A 450 -7.36 24.42 20.91
N ILE A 451 -6.87 24.30 22.14
CA ILE A 451 -5.83 23.33 22.48
C ILE A 451 -6.45 22.22 23.32
N PHE A 452 -6.10 20.98 22.99
CA PHE A 452 -6.39 19.82 23.82
C PHE A 452 -5.08 19.14 24.20
N ASP A 453 -4.76 19.23 25.48
CA ASP A 453 -3.49 18.81 26.05
C ASP A 453 -3.64 17.48 26.79
N LEU A 454 -2.99 16.45 26.26
CA LEU A 454 -3.02 15.07 26.74
C LEU A 454 -2.01 14.76 27.84
N ARG A 455 -1.31 15.77 28.38
CA ARG A 455 -0.32 15.61 29.46
C ARG A 455 -0.97 15.14 30.78
N SER A 456 -1.33 13.87 30.86
CA SER A 456 -1.49 13.13 32.11
C SER A 456 -0.13 12.50 32.46
N LYS A 457 0.28 12.61 33.73
CA LYS A 457 1.57 12.09 34.22
C LYS A 457 1.68 10.55 34.19
N SER A 458 0.64 9.80 33.84
CA SER A 458 0.57 8.36 34.19
C SER A 458 0.32 7.35 33.07
N THR A 459 0.15 7.71 31.80
CA THR A 459 -0.18 6.68 30.78
C THR A 459 0.39 6.95 29.39
N LYS A 460 0.78 5.85 28.72
CA LYS A 460 1.04 5.76 27.26
C LYS A 460 -0.26 6.03 26.49
N ILE A 461 -0.76 7.25 26.56
CA ILE A 461 -1.95 7.66 25.83
C ILE A 461 -1.58 7.85 24.35
N HIS A 462 -2.35 7.19 23.47
CA HIS A 462 -2.21 7.30 22.03
C HIS A 462 -2.88 8.59 21.55
N ASP A 463 -2.08 9.62 21.29
CA ASP A 463 -2.48 10.91 20.71
C ASP A 463 -3.19 10.77 19.35
N ASP A 464 -2.80 9.78 18.55
CA ASP A 464 -3.48 9.45 17.29
C ASP A 464 -4.97 9.15 17.50
N LEU A 465 -5.30 8.35 18.52
CA LEU A 465 -6.69 7.97 18.79
C LEU A 465 -7.52 9.18 19.19
N PHE A 466 -6.96 10.08 20.00
CA PHE A 466 -7.64 11.33 20.37
C PHE A 466 -7.80 12.27 19.18
N THR A 467 -6.79 12.38 18.31
CA THR A 467 -6.85 13.16 17.08
C THR A 467 -7.96 12.64 16.14
N LEU A 468 -7.98 11.33 15.89
CA LEU A 468 -8.99 10.69 15.04
C LEU A 468 -10.40 10.83 15.64
N ASN A 469 -10.55 10.59 16.94
CA ASN A 469 -11.85 10.72 17.62
C ASN A 469 -12.34 12.17 17.60
N ALA A 470 -11.48 13.14 17.86
CA ALA A 470 -11.84 14.55 17.82
C ALA A 470 -12.41 14.95 16.45
N ALA A 471 -11.77 14.52 15.36
CA ALA A 471 -12.24 14.78 14.00
C ALA A 471 -13.61 14.13 13.74
N LEU A 472 -13.78 12.84 14.06
CA LEU A 472 -15.07 12.15 13.89
C LEU A 472 -16.19 12.76 14.73
N LEU A 473 -15.87 13.22 15.94
CA LEU A 473 -16.86 13.83 16.83
C LEU A 473 -17.27 15.22 16.34
N LEU A 474 -16.37 16.01 15.75
CA LEU A 474 -16.71 17.29 15.14
C LEU A 474 -17.70 17.11 13.98
N GLY A 475 -17.52 16.09 13.14
CA GLY A 475 -18.51 15.69 12.13
C GLY A 475 -17.89 15.22 10.81
N PRO A 476 -18.72 14.88 9.81
CA PRO A 476 -18.28 14.34 8.52
C PRO A 476 -17.45 15.30 7.68
N ASP A 477 -17.52 16.61 7.94
CA ASP A 477 -16.79 17.66 7.22
C ASP A 477 -15.50 18.09 7.94
N ALA A 478 -15.24 17.55 9.13
CA ALA A 478 -14.02 17.84 9.87
C ALA A 478 -12.82 17.22 9.14
N HIS A 479 -11.79 18.05 8.95
CA HIS A 479 -10.51 17.65 8.41
C HIS A 479 -9.57 17.27 9.55
N LEU A 480 -8.59 16.43 9.23
CA LEU A 480 -7.53 16.06 10.13
C LEU A 480 -6.19 16.43 9.49
N MET A 481 -5.23 16.86 10.28
CA MET A 481 -3.93 17.27 9.81
C MET A 481 -2.85 16.49 10.54
N SER A 482 -2.16 15.64 9.79
CA SER A 482 -1.02 14.85 10.25
C SER A 482 -0.21 14.40 9.03
N ASN A 483 1.04 13.99 9.27
CA ASN A 483 1.81 13.23 8.28
C ASN A 483 1.68 11.73 8.48
N ASP A 484 1.10 11.29 9.61
CA ASP A 484 0.66 9.91 9.78
C ASP A 484 -0.59 9.64 8.91
N GLY A 485 -0.59 8.48 8.25
CA GLY A 485 -1.74 7.97 7.52
C GLY A 485 -2.73 7.19 8.40
N PHE A 486 -2.46 7.02 9.70
CA PHE A 486 -3.29 6.33 10.68
C PHE A 486 -3.67 4.90 10.28
N ARG A 487 -2.83 4.25 9.47
CA ARG A 487 -3.18 3.01 8.78
C ARG A 487 -3.37 1.85 9.74
N ASP A 488 -2.64 1.88 10.85
CA ASP A 488 -2.64 0.83 11.87
C ASP A 488 -3.95 0.75 12.65
N TYR A 489 -4.80 1.78 12.53
CA TYR A 489 -6.14 1.80 13.13
C TYR A 489 -7.21 1.19 12.24
N ALA A 490 -6.99 1.06 10.92
CA ALA A 490 -7.97 0.48 10.00
C ALA A 490 -8.38 -0.97 10.39
N PRO A 491 -7.44 -1.87 10.77
CA PRO A 491 -7.79 -3.23 11.20
C PRO A 491 -8.58 -3.29 12.51
N ALA A 492 -8.50 -2.26 13.35
CA ALA A 492 -9.25 -2.17 14.60
C ALA A 492 -10.71 -1.74 14.39
N MET A 493 -11.08 -1.33 13.17
CA MET A 493 -12.45 -0.93 12.83
C MET A 493 -13.30 -2.16 12.53
N ALA A 494 -14.29 -2.44 13.37
CA ALA A 494 -15.17 -3.62 13.24
C ALA A 494 -16.16 -3.55 12.06
N VAL A 495 -16.41 -2.36 11.50
CA VAL A 495 -17.49 -2.11 10.53
C VAL A 495 -17.01 -2.36 9.10
N ASP A 496 -15.94 -1.70 8.67
CA ASP A 496 -15.32 -1.85 7.35
C ASP A 496 -13.96 -1.09 7.33
N PRO A 497 -12.81 -1.78 7.24
CA PRO A 497 -11.50 -1.13 7.14
C PRO A 497 -11.35 -0.20 5.91
N SER A 498 -12.09 -0.48 4.83
CA SER A 498 -12.09 0.33 3.61
C SER A 498 -12.77 1.68 3.84
N LEU A 499 -13.83 1.70 4.65
CA LEU A 499 -14.56 2.91 5.02
C LEU A 499 -13.67 3.88 5.81
N PHE A 500 -12.94 3.38 6.81
CA PHE A 500 -11.97 4.20 7.55
C PHE A 500 -10.85 4.73 6.65
N SER A 501 -10.28 3.86 5.80
CA SER A 501 -9.23 4.25 4.87
C SER A 501 -9.70 5.35 3.91
N ARG A 502 -10.93 5.24 3.41
CA ARG A 502 -11.58 6.24 2.55
C ARG A 502 -11.82 7.55 3.30
N TRP A 503 -12.32 7.49 4.53
CA TRP A 503 -12.53 8.67 5.37
C TRP A 503 -11.22 9.43 5.60
N VAL A 504 -10.18 8.74 6.09
CA VAL A 504 -8.87 9.36 6.35
C VAL A 504 -8.33 9.98 5.06
N LYS A 505 -8.34 9.26 3.94
CA LYS A 505 -7.80 9.76 2.66
C LYS A 505 -8.46 11.06 2.18
N THR A 506 -9.73 11.26 2.52
CA THR A 506 -10.55 12.39 2.04
C THR A 506 -10.62 13.54 3.02
N ARG A 507 -10.02 13.38 4.20
CA ARG A 507 -9.98 14.38 5.28
C ARG A 507 -8.58 14.71 5.77
N LEU A 508 -7.59 13.86 5.48
CA LEU A 508 -6.19 14.03 5.85
C LEU A 508 -5.50 15.09 5.00
N VAL A 509 -5.26 16.23 5.62
CA VAL A 509 -4.38 17.29 5.15
C VAL A 509 -2.97 16.95 5.60
N ARG A 510 -2.03 16.85 4.65
CA ARG A 510 -0.61 16.60 4.94
C ARG A 510 0.18 17.90 4.86
N PHE A 511 1.31 18.00 5.54
CA PHE A 511 2.11 19.23 5.53
C PHE A 511 3.59 18.95 5.40
N TRP A 512 4.31 19.94 4.90
CA TRP A 512 5.77 19.89 4.83
C TRP A 512 6.34 20.40 6.15
N THR A 513 7.25 19.67 6.77
CA THR A 513 7.91 20.18 7.98
C THR A 513 8.97 21.23 7.60
N PRO A 514 9.43 22.09 8.53
CA PRO A 514 10.49 23.07 8.26
C PRO A 514 11.79 22.46 7.70
N LYS A 515 12.04 21.17 8.00
CA LYS A 515 13.16 20.38 7.47
C LYS A 515 12.99 20.01 5.99
N MET A 516 11.78 20.08 5.46
CA MET A 516 11.44 19.78 4.07
C MET A 516 11.43 21.09 3.27
N THR A 517 12.51 21.33 2.51
CA THR A 517 12.81 22.59 1.83
C THR A 517 11.72 23.10 0.86
N LYS A 518 11.54 24.44 0.88
CA LYS A 518 10.93 25.37 -0.11
C LYS A 518 10.01 24.73 -1.18
N LYS A 519 8.72 24.55 -0.87
CA LYS A 519 7.65 24.38 -1.87
C LYS A 519 6.57 25.43 -1.70
N GLU A 520 5.92 25.78 -2.82
CA GLU A 520 4.94 26.86 -3.00
C GLU A 520 3.64 26.73 -2.15
N SER A 521 3.42 25.60 -1.46
CA SER A 521 2.29 25.38 -0.56
C SER A 521 2.76 24.62 0.68
N GLU A 522 2.52 25.17 1.88
CA GLU A 522 2.95 24.60 3.17
C GLU A 522 2.25 23.25 3.48
N TYR A 523 1.12 22.96 2.83
CA TYR A 523 0.35 21.73 3.00
C TYR A 523 -0.32 21.22 1.70
N LEU A 524 -0.80 19.99 1.74
CA LEU A 524 -1.51 19.27 0.70
C LEU A 524 -2.93 18.96 1.16
N LEU A 525 -3.91 19.48 0.43
CA LEU A 525 -5.32 19.16 0.66
C LEU A 525 -5.63 17.71 0.23
N PRO A 526 -6.55 17.02 0.94
CA PRO A 526 -7.01 15.70 0.53
C PRO A 526 -7.70 15.76 -0.84
N ASN A 527 -7.77 14.60 -1.51
CA ASN A 527 -8.54 14.49 -2.74
C ASN A 527 -10.03 14.53 -2.41
N ALA A 528 -10.77 15.41 -3.09
CA ALA A 528 -12.23 15.50 -2.96
C ALA A 528 -12.97 14.30 -3.61
N TRP A 529 -12.24 13.47 -4.34
CA TRP A 529 -12.71 12.31 -5.09
C TRP A 529 -11.75 11.13 -4.90
N HIS A 530 -12.17 9.93 -5.30
CA HIS A 530 -11.40 8.69 -5.23
C HIS A 530 -11.40 8.01 -6.59
N SER A 531 -10.46 7.08 -6.80
CA SER A 531 -10.40 6.30 -8.03
C SER A 531 -11.75 5.63 -8.24
N GLN A 532 -12.34 5.79 -9.43
CA GLN A 532 -13.70 5.35 -9.72
C GLN A 532 -13.87 5.07 -11.20
N GLY A 533 -14.92 4.34 -11.55
CA GLY A 533 -15.28 4.10 -12.93
C GLY A 533 -15.91 2.74 -13.15
N ASP A 534 -16.41 2.56 -14.35
CA ASP A 534 -17.00 1.33 -14.86
C ASP A 534 -16.75 1.22 -16.37
N PRO A 535 -16.98 0.06 -16.99
CA PRO A 535 -16.73 -0.12 -18.42
C PRO A 535 -17.51 0.82 -19.36
N SER A 536 -18.66 1.33 -18.92
CA SER A 536 -19.55 2.19 -19.70
C SER A 536 -19.13 3.66 -19.64
N ASN A 537 -18.71 4.14 -18.45
CA ASN A 537 -18.34 5.54 -18.23
C ASN A 537 -16.82 5.78 -18.28
N GLY A 538 -16.04 4.71 -18.38
CA GLY A 538 -14.59 4.74 -18.25
C GLY A 538 -14.11 4.81 -16.80
N TYR A 539 -12.80 4.76 -16.64
CA TYR A 539 -12.10 4.76 -15.37
C TYR A 539 -11.30 6.04 -15.15
N HIS A 540 -11.27 6.49 -13.91
CA HIS A 540 -10.52 7.63 -13.41
C HIS A 540 -9.67 7.15 -12.24
N ILE A 541 -8.38 6.92 -12.50
CA ILE A 541 -7.45 6.35 -11.51
C ILE A 541 -6.51 7.43 -11.01
N LEU A 542 -6.27 7.49 -9.70
CA LEU A 542 -5.33 8.45 -9.12
C LEU A 542 -3.91 8.21 -9.65
N ALA A 543 -3.21 9.30 -9.98
CA ALA A 543 -1.82 9.23 -10.41
C ALA A 543 -0.86 9.54 -9.26
N GLU A 544 0.17 8.72 -9.09
CA GLU A 544 1.30 9.00 -8.19
C GLU A 544 2.35 9.83 -8.94
N ARG A 545 2.26 11.16 -8.85
CA ARG A 545 3.36 12.02 -9.31
C ARG A 545 4.21 12.49 -8.13
N ARG A 546 5.49 12.11 -8.16
CA ARG A 546 6.51 12.41 -7.13
C ARG A 546 6.69 13.90 -6.84
N GLN A 547 6.20 14.79 -7.71
CA GLN A 547 6.36 16.23 -7.55
C GLN A 547 5.15 16.99 -8.11
N ARG A 548 4.31 17.55 -7.22
CA ARG A 548 3.54 18.82 -7.30
C ARG A 548 2.17 18.70 -6.62
N SER A 549 1.69 19.82 -6.08
CA SER A 549 0.40 20.05 -5.40
C SER A 549 -0.84 19.89 -6.29
N ARG A 550 -0.71 19.42 -7.54
CA ARG A 550 -1.82 19.29 -8.48
C ARG A 550 -2.29 17.84 -8.53
N GLN A 551 -3.59 17.64 -8.38
CA GLN A 551 -4.24 16.35 -8.46
C GLN A 551 -4.28 15.90 -9.91
N PHE A 552 -3.48 14.89 -10.25
CA PHE A 552 -3.48 14.25 -11.55
C PHE A 552 -4.32 12.97 -11.51
N VAL A 553 -5.04 12.73 -12.60
CA VAL A 553 -5.84 11.54 -12.82
C VAL A 553 -5.44 10.91 -14.14
N TYR A 554 -5.47 9.60 -14.20
CA TYR A 554 -5.46 8.85 -15.45
C TYR A 554 -6.90 8.66 -15.89
N CYS A 555 -7.25 9.24 -17.04
CA CYS A 555 -8.57 9.11 -17.63
C CYS A 555 -8.50 8.00 -18.69
N ILE A 556 -9.26 6.93 -18.48
CA ILE A 556 -9.25 5.73 -19.30
C ILE A 556 -10.68 5.53 -19.80
N ARG A 557 -10.90 5.53 -21.12
CA ARG A 557 -12.25 5.38 -21.68
C ARG A 557 -12.25 4.37 -22.81
N THR A 558 -13.41 3.78 -23.08
CA THR A 558 -13.66 3.09 -24.33
C THR A 558 -13.76 4.11 -25.48
N ASN A 559 -13.38 3.70 -26.68
CA ASN A 559 -13.51 4.51 -27.90
C ASN A 559 -14.96 4.71 -28.33
#